data_AF-A0A258QI49-F1
#
_entry.id   AF-A0A258QI49-F1
#
_cell.length_a   1.000
_cell.length_b   1.000
_cell.length_c   1.000
_cell.angle_alpha   90.00
_cell.angle_beta   90.00
_cell.angle_gamma   90.00
#
_symmetry.space_group_name_H-M   'P 1'
#
loop_
_entity.id
_entity.type
_entity.pdbx_description
1 polymer ?
#
loop_
_entity_poly.entity_id
_entity_poly.type
_entity_poly.pdbx_seq_one_letter_code
_entity_poly.pdbx_strand_id
1 'polypeptide(L)'
;QFNQTHSINISIQELDHWRQAFYNHGIRFYYQPIMDLRTGRIEKVEALARLVLADGTLIMPNQFIPRLNESQIIQLFREGLLQGLNQLNLWDQANRTATPSDNSGFSPNPSPNPGLGLSLNLPLEALASPDCIPWVKTALEQHKIPAHRLTLELLEHHEIQEIDQAAQHMRGLAQLGITLAMDDLGAGYSSLIRLNNLPFDTVKIDQALIRSAYDDPARIIKFIGALIHMTHALDLDVVAEGLEYPDLIEAVQILGADLGQGYALARPLPPEQIRTFLNSPLQAEPAPVPRTALGAIATHWQMLNAYHPPKAALSAPTAPHQPNPAAHCPVNQFIINQALQGSALDMAHQALHALETIDGCRTAEFHHLLGQVQAYLAELVVKPELAP
;
A
#
# COMPACT_ATOMS: atom_id res chain seq x y z
N GLN A 1 6.01 -7.32 -8.09
CA GLN A 1 6.68 -8.66 -8.16
C GLN A 1 7.09 -9.05 -9.60
N PHE A 2 8.14 -8.42 -10.16
CA PHE A 2 8.62 -8.71 -11.53
C PHE A 2 9.96 -9.43 -11.65
N ASN A 3 10.72 -9.64 -10.56
CA ASN A 3 12.11 -10.12 -10.66
C ASN A 3 12.46 -11.32 -9.78
N GLN A 4 11.80 -12.45 -10.02
CA GLN A 4 12.43 -13.76 -9.80
C GLN A 4 12.34 -14.57 -11.08
N THR A 5 13.36 -14.45 -11.92
CA THR A 5 13.60 -15.33 -13.07
C THR A 5 13.98 -16.72 -12.56
N HIS A 6 12.97 -17.51 -12.16
CA HIS A 6 13.12 -18.96 -12.30
C HIS A 6 13.28 -19.21 -13.80
N SER A 7 14.46 -19.67 -14.20
CA SER A 7 14.74 -20.15 -15.55
C SER A 7 13.93 -21.41 -15.81
N ILE A 8 12.63 -21.25 -16.05
CA ILE A 8 11.78 -22.31 -16.56
C ILE A 8 12.32 -22.59 -17.97
N ASN A 9 12.86 -23.79 -18.18
CA ASN A 9 13.19 -24.30 -19.51
C ASN A 9 11.88 -24.51 -20.26
N ILE A 10 11.45 -23.51 -21.01
CA ILE A 10 10.26 -23.53 -21.86
C ILE A 10 10.72 -23.85 -23.28
N SER A 11 10.05 -24.81 -23.92
CA SER A 11 10.34 -25.15 -25.32
C SER A 11 9.94 -24.00 -26.28
N ILE A 12 10.57 -23.94 -27.45
CA ILE A 12 10.21 -22.95 -28.48
C ILE A 12 8.73 -23.09 -28.86
N GLN A 13 8.22 -24.32 -28.94
CA GLN A 13 6.83 -24.59 -29.27
C GLN A 13 5.87 -24.02 -28.22
N GLU A 14 6.20 -24.13 -26.93
CA GLU A 14 5.41 -23.52 -25.85
C GLU A 14 5.44 -21.98 -25.92
N LEU A 15 6.59 -21.37 -26.22
CA LEU A 15 6.69 -19.92 -26.40
C LEU A 15 5.83 -19.42 -27.57
N ASP A 16 5.76 -20.18 -28.67
CA ASP A 16 4.90 -19.84 -29.80
C ASP A 16 3.41 -19.95 -29.43
N HIS A 17 3.01 -20.95 -28.65
CA HIS A 17 1.64 -21.02 -28.12
C HIS A 17 1.31 -19.82 -27.21
N TRP A 18 2.25 -19.37 -26.39
CA TRP A 18 2.06 -18.19 -25.53
C TRP A 18 1.91 -16.92 -26.36
N ARG A 19 2.73 -16.75 -27.40
CA ARG A 19 2.62 -15.63 -28.34
C ARG A 19 1.29 -15.64 -29.09
N GLN A 20 0.85 -16.81 -29.56
CA GLN A 20 -0.46 -16.94 -30.20
C GLN A 20 -1.58 -16.55 -29.25
N ALA A 21 -1.55 -17.05 -28.01
CA ALA A 21 -2.53 -16.67 -26.99
C ALA A 21 -2.52 -15.17 -26.71
N PHE A 22 -1.33 -14.55 -26.64
CA PHE A 22 -1.19 -13.11 -26.42
C PHE A 22 -1.93 -12.28 -27.48
N TYR A 23 -1.79 -12.63 -28.76
CA TYR A 23 -2.46 -11.93 -29.86
C TYR A 23 -3.92 -12.34 -30.07
N ASN A 24 -4.32 -13.55 -29.69
CA ASN A 24 -5.68 -14.09 -29.88
C ASN A 24 -6.58 -13.85 -28.66
N HIS A 25 -6.51 -12.66 -28.06
CA HIS A 25 -7.32 -12.27 -26.90
C HIS A 25 -7.18 -13.20 -25.68
N GLY A 26 -6.01 -13.80 -25.45
CA GLY A 26 -5.70 -14.60 -24.26
C GLY A 26 -5.35 -13.77 -23.02
N ILE A 27 -5.11 -12.48 -23.17
CA ILE A 27 -4.83 -11.56 -22.05
C ILE A 27 -6.11 -11.38 -21.23
N ARG A 28 -6.02 -11.62 -19.92
CA ARG A 28 -7.08 -11.39 -18.93
C ARG A 28 -6.52 -10.64 -17.74
N PHE A 29 -7.34 -9.82 -17.10
CA PHE A 29 -6.96 -9.10 -15.90
C PHE A 29 -7.70 -9.64 -14.68
N TYR A 30 -6.93 -9.93 -13.64
CA TYR A 30 -7.42 -10.14 -12.29
C TYR A 30 -7.25 -8.82 -11.54
N TYR A 31 -8.03 -8.61 -10.50
CA TYR A 31 -8.10 -7.36 -9.77
C TYR A 31 -7.77 -7.62 -8.31
N GLN A 32 -6.80 -6.91 -7.76
CA GLN A 32 -6.51 -6.99 -6.34
C GLN A 32 -7.04 -5.74 -5.64
N PRO A 33 -7.92 -5.87 -4.63
CA PRO A 33 -8.39 -4.74 -3.84
C PRO A 33 -7.27 -3.98 -3.14
N ILE A 34 -7.35 -2.65 -3.22
CA ILE A 34 -6.58 -1.69 -2.43
C ILE A 34 -7.60 -0.98 -1.53
N MET A 35 -7.40 -1.11 -0.21
CA MET A 35 -8.36 -0.63 0.79
C MET A 35 -7.87 0.61 1.51
N ASP A 36 -8.79 1.54 1.76
CA ASP A 36 -8.62 2.61 2.75
C ASP A 36 -8.52 1.96 4.13
N LEU A 37 -7.34 2.10 4.74
CA LEU A 37 -7.00 1.44 5.99
C LEU A 37 -7.72 2.04 7.21
N ARG A 38 -8.32 3.23 7.08
CA ARG A 38 -9.09 3.90 8.13
C ARG A 38 -10.58 3.52 8.09
N THR A 39 -11.12 3.29 6.90
CA THR A 39 -12.55 3.01 6.70
C THR A 39 -12.84 1.54 6.40
N GLY A 40 -11.83 0.77 6.00
CA GLY A 40 -11.95 -0.63 5.63
C GLY A 40 -12.69 -0.85 4.31
N ARG A 41 -12.86 0.22 3.53
CA ARG A 41 -13.53 0.20 2.24
C ARG A 41 -12.52 0.03 1.12
N ILE A 42 -12.92 -0.67 0.07
CA ILE A 42 -12.12 -0.75 -1.15
C ILE A 42 -12.22 0.60 -1.87
N GLU A 43 -11.08 1.25 -2.05
CA GLU A 43 -10.97 2.51 -2.78
C GLU A 43 -10.73 2.27 -4.27
N LYS A 44 -9.78 1.37 -4.58
CA LYS A 44 -9.37 1.04 -5.94
C LYS A 44 -8.98 -0.43 -6.06
N VAL A 45 -8.78 -0.89 -7.28
CA VAL A 45 -8.25 -2.24 -7.56
C VAL A 45 -7.03 -2.14 -8.47
N GLU A 46 -5.99 -2.93 -8.21
CA GLU A 46 -4.87 -3.09 -9.13
C GLU A 46 -5.20 -4.15 -10.19
N ALA A 47 -5.05 -3.79 -11.48
CA ALA A 47 -5.24 -4.70 -12.60
C ALA A 47 -3.95 -5.51 -12.86
N LEU A 48 -4.04 -6.81 -12.63
CA LEU A 48 -2.94 -7.75 -12.73
C LEU A 48 -3.14 -8.70 -13.92
N ALA A 49 -2.29 -8.57 -14.93
CA ALA A 49 -2.37 -9.35 -16.15
C ALA A 49 -2.14 -10.85 -15.90
N ARG A 50 -2.86 -11.68 -16.66
CA ARG A 50 -2.71 -13.12 -16.78
C ARG A 50 -2.81 -13.49 -18.26
N LEU A 51 -2.09 -14.51 -18.68
CA LEU A 51 -2.19 -15.04 -20.04
C LEU A 51 -2.90 -16.39 -19.99
N VAL A 52 -4.06 -16.49 -20.64
CA VAL A 52 -4.84 -17.72 -20.74
C VAL A 52 -4.56 -18.38 -22.10
N LEU A 53 -4.05 -19.60 -22.07
CA LEU A 53 -3.80 -20.39 -23.29
C LEU A 53 -5.10 -20.99 -23.83
N ALA A 54 -5.05 -21.51 -25.06
CA ALA A 54 -6.23 -22.08 -25.73
C ALA A 54 -6.84 -23.29 -25.01
N ASP A 55 -6.03 -24.03 -24.24
CA ASP A 55 -6.46 -25.15 -23.41
C ASP A 55 -7.00 -24.73 -22.03
N GLY A 56 -7.02 -23.42 -21.74
CA GLY A 56 -7.45 -22.85 -20.46
C GLY A 56 -6.33 -22.69 -19.42
N THR A 57 -5.09 -23.08 -19.73
CA THR A 57 -3.96 -22.93 -18.82
C THR A 57 -3.69 -21.45 -18.52
N LEU A 58 -3.56 -21.12 -17.22
CA LEU A 58 -3.27 -19.77 -16.74
C LEU A 58 -1.77 -19.58 -16.52
N ILE A 59 -1.17 -18.63 -17.25
CA ILE A 59 0.24 -18.25 -17.15
C ILE A 59 0.36 -16.94 -16.38
N MET A 60 1.25 -16.94 -15.38
CA MET A 60 1.43 -15.83 -14.43
C MET A 60 2.31 -14.71 -15.02
N PRO A 61 2.15 -13.44 -14.59
CA PRO A 61 2.86 -12.30 -15.16
C PRO A 61 4.39 -12.43 -15.09
N ASN A 62 4.93 -12.92 -13.98
CA ASN A 62 6.36 -13.19 -13.81
C ASN A 62 6.91 -14.25 -14.80
N GLN A 63 6.03 -15.05 -15.41
CA GLN A 63 6.40 -16.02 -16.42
C GLN A 63 6.38 -15.41 -17.82
N PHE A 64 5.32 -14.71 -18.24
CA PHE A 64 5.22 -14.26 -19.63
C PHE A 64 5.76 -12.84 -19.89
N ILE A 65 5.68 -11.92 -18.93
CA ILE A 65 6.06 -10.50 -19.13
C ILE A 65 7.57 -10.35 -19.43
N PRO A 66 8.50 -11.02 -18.72
CA PRO A 66 9.93 -10.94 -19.03
C PRO A 66 10.32 -11.44 -20.43
N ARG A 67 9.38 -12.07 -21.16
CA ARG A 67 9.57 -12.63 -22.50
C ARG A 67 8.98 -11.75 -23.60
N LEU A 68 8.33 -10.64 -23.24
CA LEU A 68 7.74 -9.70 -24.18
C LEU A 68 8.81 -8.73 -24.70
N ASN A 69 8.67 -8.34 -25.97
CA ASN A 69 9.42 -7.21 -26.51
C ASN A 69 8.69 -5.88 -26.24
N GLU A 70 9.34 -4.76 -26.55
CA GLU A 70 8.80 -3.41 -26.32
C GLU A 70 7.39 -3.21 -26.92
N SER A 71 7.17 -3.64 -28.16
CA SER A 71 5.86 -3.52 -28.82
C SER A 71 4.77 -4.35 -28.13
N GLN A 72 5.13 -5.51 -27.58
CA GLN A 72 4.22 -6.37 -26.83
C GLN A 72 3.94 -5.81 -25.43
N ILE A 73 4.92 -5.18 -24.78
CA ILE A 73 4.73 -4.47 -23.51
C ILE A 73 3.74 -3.32 -23.69
N ILE A 74 3.91 -2.51 -24.75
CA ILE A 74 2.97 -1.45 -25.11
C ILE A 74 1.58 -2.03 -25.39
N GLN A 75 1.49 -3.13 -26.15
CA GLN A 75 0.20 -3.78 -26.41
C GLN A 75 -0.48 -4.27 -25.13
N LEU A 76 0.28 -4.87 -24.20
CA LEU A 76 -0.24 -5.33 -22.92
C LEU A 76 -0.82 -4.17 -22.09
N PHE A 77 -0.12 -3.04 -22.05
CA PHE A 77 -0.60 -1.82 -21.38
C PHE A 77 -1.91 -1.32 -22.01
N ARG A 78 -1.99 -1.27 -23.34
CA ARG A 78 -3.20 -0.85 -24.06
C ARG A 78 -4.38 -1.78 -23.81
N GLU A 79 -4.14 -3.09 -23.79
CA GLU A 79 -5.15 -4.09 -23.41
C GLU A 79 -5.63 -3.88 -21.96
N GLY A 80 -4.71 -3.57 -21.04
CA GLY A 80 -5.03 -3.22 -19.66
C GLY A 80 -5.92 -2.00 -19.53
N LEU A 81 -5.63 -0.92 -20.27
CA LEU A 81 -6.49 0.27 -20.32
C LEU A 81 -7.90 -0.07 -20.80
N LEU A 82 -8.02 -0.76 -21.93
CA LEU A 82 -9.33 -1.08 -22.52
C LEU A 82 -10.14 -2.04 -21.63
N GLN A 83 -9.53 -3.14 -21.20
CA GLN A 83 -10.23 -4.14 -20.38
C GLN A 83 -10.56 -3.59 -18.98
N GLY A 84 -9.62 -2.91 -18.34
CA GLY A 84 -9.79 -2.33 -17.01
C GLY A 84 -10.85 -1.23 -16.96
N LEU A 85 -10.80 -0.26 -17.88
CA LEU A 85 -11.79 0.83 -17.92
C LEU A 85 -13.18 0.34 -18.34
N ASN A 86 -13.25 -0.65 -19.25
CA ASN A 86 -14.51 -1.33 -19.53
C ASN A 86 -15.07 -2.01 -18.27
N GLN A 87 -14.22 -2.67 -17.50
CA GLN A 87 -14.63 -3.35 -16.28
C GLN A 87 -15.13 -2.38 -15.21
N LEU A 88 -14.47 -1.22 -15.02
CA LEU A 88 -14.98 -0.14 -14.16
C LEU A 88 -16.38 0.30 -14.57
N ASN A 89 -16.60 0.54 -15.87
CA ASN A 89 -17.90 0.95 -16.38
C ASN A 89 -18.98 -0.13 -16.14
N LEU A 90 -18.64 -1.42 -16.30
CA LEU A 90 -19.54 -2.53 -15.98
C LEU A 90 -19.93 -2.56 -14.50
N TRP A 91 -18.95 -2.37 -13.59
CA TRP A 91 -19.24 -2.30 -12.16
C TRP A 91 -20.11 -1.09 -11.80
N ASP A 92 -19.85 0.08 -12.39
CA ASP A 92 -20.67 1.28 -12.20
C ASP A 92 -22.11 1.08 -12.65
N GLN A 93 -22.31 0.49 -13.84
CA GLN A 93 -23.63 0.21 -14.37
C GLN A 93 -24.40 -0.73 -13.46
N ALA A 94 -23.74 -1.81 -13.01
CA ALA A 94 -24.38 -2.81 -12.20
C ALA A 94 -24.59 -2.35 -10.74
N ASN A 95 -23.91 -1.30 -10.28
CA ASN A 95 -24.21 -0.64 -9.00
C ASN A 95 -25.41 0.31 -9.11
N ARG A 96 -25.61 0.95 -10.28
CA ARG A 96 -26.79 1.78 -10.55
C ARG A 96 -28.08 0.97 -10.67
N THR A 97 -28.00 -0.26 -11.16
CA THR A 97 -29.17 -1.15 -11.36
C THR A 97 -29.49 -2.03 -10.16
N ALA A 98 -28.61 -2.09 -9.14
CA ALA A 98 -28.89 -2.79 -7.91
C ALA A 98 -30.03 -2.07 -7.17
N THR A 99 -31.25 -2.62 -7.26
CA THR A 99 -32.36 -2.21 -6.39
C THR A 99 -31.95 -2.47 -4.95
N PRO A 100 -32.14 -1.51 -4.02
CA PRO A 100 -31.90 -1.75 -2.61
C PRO A 100 -32.81 -2.90 -2.18
N SER A 101 -32.21 -4.07 -2.01
CA SER A 101 -32.88 -5.24 -1.47
C SER A 101 -32.69 -5.19 0.03
N ASP A 102 -33.82 -5.21 0.73
CA ASP A 102 -34.00 -5.50 2.15
C ASP A 102 -33.84 -4.35 3.15
N ASN A 103 -35.00 -3.81 3.54
CA ASN A 103 -35.58 -3.61 4.89
C ASN A 103 -34.77 -3.85 6.19
N SER A 104 -33.44 -3.87 6.21
CA SER A 104 -32.69 -3.66 7.46
C SER A 104 -32.48 -2.17 7.64
N GLY A 105 -33.37 -1.52 8.37
CA GLY A 105 -33.30 -0.09 8.64
C GLY A 105 -31.98 0.29 9.30
N PHE A 106 -31.02 0.80 8.52
CA PHE A 106 -30.04 1.79 8.93
C PHE A 106 -29.41 2.49 7.71
N SER A 107 -29.65 3.80 7.67
CA SER A 107 -29.08 4.86 6.83
C SER A 107 -29.41 4.92 5.32
N PRO A 108 -30.40 5.74 4.93
CA PRO A 108 -30.50 6.29 3.59
C PRO A 108 -29.50 7.44 3.49
N ASN A 109 -28.25 7.12 3.19
CA ASN A 109 -27.35 8.14 2.67
C ASN A 109 -26.82 7.65 1.32
N PRO A 110 -27.41 8.10 0.20
CA PRO A 110 -26.74 8.01 -1.08
C PRO A 110 -25.63 9.05 -1.05
N SER A 111 -24.59 8.80 -0.25
CA SER A 111 -23.30 9.42 -0.53
C SER A 111 -22.96 8.96 -1.95
N PRO A 112 -22.57 9.87 -2.85
CA PRO A 112 -22.03 9.46 -4.14
C PRO A 112 -20.86 8.55 -3.81
N ASN A 113 -21.01 7.24 -4.02
CA ASN A 113 -19.85 6.38 -4.04
C ASN A 113 -18.97 6.97 -5.14
N PRO A 114 -17.75 7.47 -4.86
CA PRO A 114 -16.91 8.13 -5.86
C PRO A 114 -16.58 7.22 -7.04
N GLY A 115 -16.95 5.94 -6.94
CA GLY A 115 -16.73 4.92 -7.94
C GLY A 115 -15.39 4.27 -7.66
N LEU A 116 -15.32 2.96 -7.85
CA LEU A 116 -14.10 2.19 -7.65
C LEU A 116 -12.98 2.71 -8.56
N GLY A 117 -11.80 2.99 -8.04
CA GLY A 117 -10.61 3.31 -8.85
C GLY A 117 -10.00 2.06 -9.50
N LEU A 118 -9.18 2.27 -10.52
CA LEU A 118 -8.38 1.25 -11.19
C LEU A 118 -6.92 1.70 -11.20
N SER A 119 -6.02 0.84 -10.71
CA SER A 119 -4.59 0.99 -10.85
C SER A 119 -4.05 0.08 -11.94
N LEU A 120 -3.15 0.59 -12.78
CA LEU A 120 -2.55 -0.15 -13.88
C LEU A 120 -1.05 0.16 -13.98
N ASN A 121 -0.24 -0.89 -14.11
CA ASN A 121 1.19 -0.77 -14.37
C ASN A 121 1.45 0.00 -15.68
N LEU A 122 2.27 1.05 -15.62
CA LEU A 122 2.73 1.85 -16.75
C LEU A 122 4.20 1.53 -17.06
N PRO A 123 4.46 0.73 -18.11
CA PRO A 123 5.83 0.43 -18.52
C PRO A 123 6.52 1.65 -19.14
N LEU A 124 7.85 1.74 -19.01
CA LEU A 124 8.61 2.86 -19.57
C LEU A 124 8.49 2.97 -21.09
N GLU A 125 8.37 1.85 -21.79
CA GLU A 125 8.18 1.79 -23.23
C GLU A 125 6.88 2.48 -23.66
N ALA A 126 5.81 2.31 -22.85
CA ALA A 126 4.57 3.02 -23.07
C ALA A 126 4.71 4.49 -22.69
N LEU A 127 5.32 4.83 -21.54
CA LEU A 127 5.54 6.22 -21.13
C LEU A 127 6.36 7.01 -22.17
N ALA A 128 7.38 6.40 -22.77
CA ALA A 128 8.21 7.00 -23.79
C ALA A 128 7.51 7.16 -25.15
N SER A 129 6.40 6.46 -25.38
CA SER A 129 5.65 6.54 -26.62
C SER A 129 4.93 7.90 -26.76
N PRO A 130 5.04 8.58 -27.91
CA PRO A 130 4.31 9.83 -28.15
C PRO A 130 2.77 9.64 -28.14
N ASP A 131 2.30 8.41 -28.36
CA ASP A 131 0.88 8.08 -28.41
C ASP A 131 0.30 7.69 -27.04
N CYS A 132 1.10 7.65 -25.98
CA CYS A 132 0.66 7.25 -24.64
C CYS A 132 -0.51 8.09 -24.11
N ILE A 133 -0.34 9.41 -24.10
CA ILE A 133 -1.38 10.35 -23.66
C ILE A 133 -2.65 10.21 -24.54
N PRO A 134 -2.55 10.19 -25.90
CA PRO A 134 -3.69 9.88 -26.76
C PRO A 134 -4.40 8.55 -26.44
N TRP A 135 -3.66 7.46 -26.18
CA TRP A 135 -4.26 6.17 -25.83
C TRP A 135 -5.06 6.25 -24.53
N VAL A 136 -4.47 6.81 -23.47
CA VAL A 136 -5.12 6.96 -22.16
C VAL A 136 -6.37 7.83 -22.29
N LYS A 137 -6.26 8.99 -22.93
CA LYS A 137 -7.37 9.91 -23.14
C LYS A 137 -8.53 9.25 -23.90
N THR A 138 -8.22 8.59 -25.02
CA THR A 138 -9.22 7.92 -25.86
C THR A 138 -9.93 6.81 -25.09
N ALA A 139 -9.19 6.01 -24.31
CA ALA A 139 -9.77 4.93 -23.54
C ALA A 139 -10.70 5.46 -22.42
N LEU A 140 -10.29 6.51 -21.70
CA LEU A 140 -11.14 7.18 -20.70
C LEU A 140 -12.43 7.73 -21.30
N GLU A 141 -12.34 8.41 -22.46
CA GLU A 141 -13.49 8.97 -23.17
C GLU A 141 -14.44 7.88 -23.68
N GLN A 142 -13.90 6.81 -24.29
CA GLN A 142 -14.66 5.69 -24.83
C GLN A 142 -15.47 4.98 -23.74
N HIS A 143 -14.87 4.77 -22.57
CA HIS A 143 -15.51 4.08 -21.45
C HIS A 143 -16.25 5.02 -20.48
N LYS A 144 -16.20 6.34 -20.72
CA LYS A 144 -16.83 7.39 -19.90
C LYS A 144 -16.39 7.33 -18.43
N ILE A 145 -15.12 7.04 -18.20
CA ILE A 145 -14.54 6.98 -16.86
C ILE A 145 -13.86 8.32 -16.54
N PRO A 146 -14.19 8.98 -15.42
CA PRO A 146 -13.45 10.14 -14.95
C PRO A 146 -11.95 9.82 -14.76
N ALA A 147 -11.08 10.69 -15.23
CA ALA A 147 -9.63 10.45 -15.23
C ALA A 147 -9.05 10.14 -13.83
N HIS A 148 -9.55 10.79 -12.78
CA HIS A 148 -9.08 10.59 -11.40
C HIS A 148 -9.35 9.19 -10.84
N ARG A 149 -10.12 8.36 -11.54
CA ARG A 149 -10.33 6.94 -11.19
C ARG A 149 -9.31 6.01 -11.83
N LEU A 150 -8.42 6.52 -12.69
CA LEU A 150 -7.29 5.77 -13.23
C LEU A 150 -6.02 6.20 -12.50
N THR A 151 -5.34 5.23 -11.91
CA THR A 151 -3.99 5.36 -11.38
C THR A 151 -3.04 4.61 -12.30
N LEU A 152 -1.94 5.26 -12.70
CA LEU A 152 -0.86 4.61 -13.45
C LEU A 152 0.37 4.45 -12.56
N GLU A 153 0.86 3.22 -12.45
CA GLU A 153 1.95 2.85 -11.54
C GLU A 153 3.28 2.73 -12.28
N LEU A 154 4.30 3.46 -11.82
CA LEU A 154 5.64 3.44 -12.39
C LEU A 154 6.62 2.77 -11.41
N LEU A 155 7.23 1.66 -11.82
CA LEU A 155 8.17 0.91 -10.98
C LEU A 155 9.46 1.70 -10.70
N GLU A 156 9.95 1.63 -9.45
CA GLU A 156 11.18 2.30 -8.99
C GLU A 156 12.42 1.93 -9.83
N HIS A 157 12.61 0.64 -10.12
CA HIS A 157 13.90 0.10 -10.58
C HIS A 157 14.21 0.39 -12.05
N HIS A 158 13.26 0.93 -12.81
CA HIS A 158 13.57 1.31 -14.18
C HIS A 158 14.53 2.50 -14.18
N GLU A 159 15.64 2.36 -14.89
CA GLU A 159 16.57 3.45 -15.11
C GLU A 159 15.94 4.45 -16.07
N ILE A 160 15.49 5.59 -15.52
CA ILE A 160 15.02 6.71 -16.34
C ILE A 160 16.26 7.46 -16.81
N GLN A 161 16.77 7.10 -17.98
CA GLN A 161 17.97 7.73 -18.56
C GLN A 161 17.76 9.23 -18.81
N GLU A 162 16.53 9.62 -19.19
CA GLU A 162 16.13 11.02 -19.43
C GLU A 162 15.00 11.44 -18.48
N ILE A 163 15.35 11.79 -17.24
CA ILE A 163 14.37 12.16 -16.21
C ILE A 163 13.49 13.34 -16.62
N ASP A 164 14.03 14.30 -17.38
CA ASP A 164 13.29 15.46 -17.85
C ASP A 164 12.21 15.09 -18.89
N GLN A 165 12.51 14.15 -19.79
CA GLN A 165 11.55 13.67 -20.78
C GLN A 165 10.43 12.88 -20.10
N ALA A 166 10.78 11.96 -19.19
CA ALA A 166 9.79 11.24 -18.40
C ALA A 166 8.91 12.19 -17.59
N ALA A 167 9.51 13.20 -16.95
CA ALA A 167 8.77 14.24 -16.22
C ALA A 167 7.80 15.00 -17.13
N GLN A 168 8.19 15.33 -18.37
CA GLN A 168 7.30 15.98 -19.33
C GLN A 168 6.10 15.10 -19.69
N HIS A 169 6.32 13.82 -20.00
CA HIS A 169 5.24 12.90 -20.33
C HIS A 169 4.32 12.64 -19.14
N MET A 170 4.89 12.44 -17.94
CA MET A 170 4.12 12.28 -16.70
C MET A 170 3.29 13.52 -16.39
N ARG A 171 3.82 14.74 -16.57
CA ARG A 171 3.02 15.97 -16.41
C ARG A 171 1.87 16.03 -17.43
N GLY A 172 2.10 15.59 -18.66
CA GLY A 172 1.05 15.51 -19.67
C GLY A 172 -0.06 14.52 -19.30
N LEU A 173 0.31 13.39 -18.68
CA LEU A 173 -0.64 12.44 -18.11
C LEU A 173 -1.40 13.05 -16.92
N ALA A 174 -0.71 13.65 -15.96
CA ALA A 174 -1.32 14.32 -14.80
C ALA A 174 -2.29 15.45 -15.21
N GLN A 175 -2.01 16.16 -16.30
CA GLN A 175 -2.91 17.18 -16.87
C GLN A 175 -4.25 16.61 -17.38
N LEU A 176 -4.33 15.30 -17.67
CA LEU A 176 -5.62 14.64 -17.94
C LEU A 176 -6.45 14.48 -16.66
N GLY A 177 -5.84 14.62 -15.49
CA GLY A 177 -6.44 14.39 -14.18
C GLY A 177 -6.37 12.95 -13.71
N ILE A 178 -5.44 12.13 -14.24
CA ILE A 178 -5.16 10.79 -13.72
C ILE A 178 -4.21 10.87 -12.53
N THR A 179 -4.25 9.86 -11.67
CA THR A 179 -3.31 9.71 -10.55
C THR A 179 -2.05 8.97 -11.01
N LEU A 180 -0.89 9.38 -10.53
CA LEU A 180 0.38 8.71 -10.79
C LEU A 180 0.96 8.14 -9.49
N ALA A 181 1.32 6.86 -9.50
CA ALA A 181 1.90 6.20 -8.34
C ALA A 181 3.33 5.75 -8.61
N MET A 182 4.21 5.93 -7.62
CA MET A 182 5.51 5.27 -7.59
C MET A 182 5.34 3.89 -6.98
N ASP A 183 5.76 2.85 -7.70
CA ASP A 183 5.65 1.46 -7.28
C ASP A 183 7.00 0.87 -6.83
N ASP A 184 6.95 -0.15 -5.97
CA ASP A 184 8.10 -0.84 -5.36
C ASP A 184 9.08 0.09 -4.57
N LEU A 185 8.61 1.10 -3.82
CA LEU A 185 9.51 1.99 -3.05
C LEU A 185 10.32 1.17 -2.02
N GLY A 186 11.65 1.25 -2.12
CA GLY A 186 12.60 0.58 -1.23
C GLY A 186 13.38 -0.55 -1.90
N ALA A 187 13.09 -0.83 -3.18
CA ALA A 187 13.79 -1.82 -4.00
C ALA A 187 15.03 -1.23 -4.72
N GLY A 188 15.20 0.09 -4.76
CA GLY A 188 16.27 0.79 -5.49
C GLY A 188 16.97 1.93 -4.73
N TYR A 189 17.96 2.54 -5.39
CA TYR A 189 18.89 3.51 -4.77
C TYR A 189 18.54 5.00 -5.02
N SER A 190 17.59 5.32 -5.92
CA SER A 190 17.38 6.70 -6.43
C SER A 190 15.96 7.26 -6.24
N SER A 191 15.16 6.71 -5.33
CA SER A 191 13.74 7.07 -5.21
C SER A 191 13.44 8.47 -4.68
N LEU A 192 14.22 8.99 -3.73
CA LEU A 192 13.89 10.28 -3.09
C LEU A 192 13.99 11.46 -4.07
N ILE A 193 14.97 11.45 -4.95
CA ILE A 193 15.12 12.48 -5.99
C ILE A 193 13.95 12.41 -6.98
N ARG A 194 13.49 11.20 -7.31
CA ARG A 194 12.35 11.00 -8.20
C ARG A 194 11.05 11.46 -7.58
N LEU A 195 10.80 11.11 -6.31
CA LEU A 195 9.63 11.57 -5.56
C LEU A 195 9.53 13.09 -5.52
N ASN A 196 10.67 13.79 -5.38
CA ASN A 196 10.69 15.25 -5.34
C ASN A 196 10.50 15.92 -6.72
N ASN A 197 10.85 15.25 -7.83
CA ASN A 197 10.93 15.88 -9.16
C ASN A 197 9.85 15.44 -10.14
N LEU A 198 9.21 14.29 -9.88
CA LEU A 198 8.17 13.71 -10.71
C LEU A 198 6.79 13.93 -10.08
N PRO A 199 5.73 14.12 -10.89
CA PRO A 199 4.40 14.46 -10.39
C PRO A 199 3.66 13.20 -9.91
N PHE A 200 4.19 12.53 -8.90
CA PHE A 200 3.46 11.45 -8.24
C PHE A 200 2.41 12.03 -7.29
N ASP A 201 1.36 11.25 -7.04
CA ASP A 201 0.32 11.52 -6.04
C ASP A 201 0.33 10.44 -4.95
N THR A 202 0.90 9.26 -5.24
CA THR A 202 0.87 8.10 -4.36
C THR A 202 2.20 7.36 -4.40
N VAL A 203 2.56 6.72 -3.29
CA VAL A 203 3.74 5.86 -3.16
C VAL A 203 3.32 4.51 -2.62
N LYS A 204 3.79 3.44 -3.26
CA LYS A 204 3.57 2.06 -2.81
C LYS A 204 4.84 1.55 -2.15
N ILE A 205 4.76 1.22 -0.86
CA ILE A 205 5.87 0.65 -0.09
C ILE A 205 5.95 -0.85 -0.38
N ASP A 206 7.08 -1.30 -0.93
CA ASP A 206 7.25 -2.68 -1.38
C ASP A 206 7.05 -3.70 -0.25
N GLN A 207 6.41 -4.82 -0.61
CA GLN A 207 6.14 -5.92 0.30
C GLN A 207 7.40 -6.51 0.96
N ALA A 208 8.56 -6.50 0.32
CA ALA A 208 9.78 -7.05 0.91
C ALA A 208 10.25 -6.19 2.07
N LEU A 209 10.09 -4.86 1.97
CA LEU A 209 10.37 -3.96 3.08
C LEU A 209 9.38 -4.19 4.23
N ILE A 210 8.07 -4.24 3.93
CA ILE A 210 7.05 -4.51 4.95
C ILE A 210 7.32 -5.85 5.66
N ARG A 211 7.63 -6.91 4.90
CA ARG A 211 7.90 -8.25 5.44
C ARG A 211 9.19 -8.34 6.24
N SER A 212 10.20 -7.52 5.93
CA SER A 212 11.45 -7.47 6.71
C SER A 212 11.23 -7.01 8.16
N ALA A 213 10.04 -6.52 8.52
CA ALA A 213 9.64 -6.25 9.89
C ALA A 213 9.65 -7.49 10.79
N TYR A 214 9.65 -8.70 10.25
CA TYR A 214 9.86 -9.91 11.06
C TYR A 214 11.33 -10.21 11.35
N ASP A 215 12.25 -9.71 10.51
CA ASP A 215 13.69 -9.95 10.68
C ASP A 215 14.31 -8.98 11.69
N ASP A 216 13.91 -7.72 11.64
CA ASP A 216 14.34 -6.67 12.59
C ASP A 216 13.16 -5.73 12.93
N PRO A 217 12.23 -6.17 13.81
CA PRO A 217 10.95 -5.49 14.03
C PRO A 217 11.10 -4.04 14.45
N ALA A 218 11.94 -3.78 15.45
CA ALA A 218 12.13 -2.43 15.96
C ALA A 218 12.70 -1.52 14.88
N ARG A 219 13.75 -1.93 14.17
CA ARG A 219 14.39 -1.06 13.16
C ARG A 219 13.48 -0.82 11.96
N ILE A 220 12.85 -1.87 11.43
CA ILE A 220 12.07 -1.76 10.20
C ILE A 220 10.78 -0.99 10.41
N ILE A 221 10.07 -1.19 11.52
CA ILE A 221 8.87 -0.38 11.85
C ILE A 221 9.21 1.12 11.95
N LYS A 222 10.34 1.47 12.58
CA LYS A 222 10.83 2.86 12.63
C LYS A 222 11.12 3.42 11.23
N PHE A 223 11.69 2.59 10.36
CA PHE A 223 12.01 2.98 8.99
C PHE A 223 10.75 3.19 8.14
N ILE A 224 9.79 2.26 8.21
CA ILE A 224 8.48 2.38 7.54
C ILE A 224 7.76 3.65 8.02
N GLY A 225 7.72 3.89 9.34
CA GLY A 225 7.11 5.10 9.90
C GLY A 225 7.75 6.39 9.37
N ALA A 226 9.09 6.43 9.33
CA ALA A 226 9.82 7.58 8.80
C ALA A 226 9.53 7.80 7.30
N LEU A 227 9.41 6.72 6.51
CA LEU A 227 9.01 6.80 5.11
C LEU A 227 7.59 7.35 4.95
N ILE A 228 6.63 6.86 5.74
CA ILE A 228 5.23 7.36 5.70
C ILE A 228 5.21 8.86 6.00
N HIS A 229 5.83 9.29 7.10
CA HIS A 229 5.89 10.72 7.46
C HIS A 229 6.54 11.58 6.38
N MET A 230 7.62 11.11 5.76
CA MET A 230 8.28 11.82 4.67
C MET A 230 7.38 11.93 3.44
N THR A 231 6.71 10.84 3.06
CA THR A 231 5.78 10.81 1.92
C THR A 231 4.62 11.76 2.13
N HIS A 232 4.02 11.78 3.33
CA HIS A 232 2.99 12.77 3.69
C HIS A 232 3.51 14.21 3.69
N ALA A 233 4.77 14.44 4.08
CA ALA A 233 5.39 15.77 4.02
C ALA A 233 5.62 16.26 2.57
N LEU A 234 5.51 15.37 1.58
CA LEU A 234 5.49 15.68 0.15
C LEU A 234 4.06 15.78 -0.41
N ASP A 235 3.03 15.74 0.44
CA ASP A 235 1.61 15.72 0.08
C ASP A 235 1.21 14.51 -0.78
N LEU A 236 1.85 13.35 -0.55
CA LEU A 236 1.60 12.09 -1.27
C LEU A 236 0.91 11.06 -0.36
N ASP A 237 0.00 10.27 -0.93
CA ASP A 237 -0.63 9.13 -0.23
C ASP A 237 0.30 7.92 -0.17
N VAL A 238 0.13 7.06 0.83
CA VAL A 238 0.90 5.81 0.99
C VAL A 238 0.01 4.58 0.83
N VAL A 239 0.46 3.63 0.00
CA VAL A 239 -0.05 2.26 -0.07
C VAL A 239 0.98 1.32 0.56
N ALA A 240 0.60 0.61 1.62
CA ALA A 240 1.42 -0.48 2.16
C ALA A 240 1.10 -1.80 1.45
N GLU A 241 2.09 -2.41 0.79
CA GLU A 241 1.91 -3.68 0.08
C GLU A 241 2.32 -4.90 0.91
N GLY A 242 1.88 -6.08 0.49
CA GLY A 242 2.27 -7.33 1.13
C GLY A 242 1.71 -7.53 2.53
N LEU A 243 0.55 -6.93 2.82
CA LEU A 243 -0.17 -7.11 4.08
C LEU A 243 -0.74 -8.54 4.16
N GLU A 244 0.12 -9.50 4.50
CA GLU A 244 -0.18 -10.93 4.60
C GLU A 244 -0.68 -11.35 5.99
N TYR A 245 -0.44 -10.52 7.01
CA TYR A 245 -0.74 -10.84 8.41
C TYR A 245 -1.45 -9.67 9.11
N PRO A 246 -2.38 -9.95 10.06
CA PRO A 246 -3.15 -8.90 10.76
C PRO A 246 -2.31 -7.91 11.58
N ASP A 247 -1.18 -8.34 12.13
CA ASP A 247 -0.23 -7.52 12.88
C ASP A 247 0.47 -6.47 12.01
N LEU A 248 0.84 -6.82 10.77
CA LEU A 248 1.34 -5.85 9.80
C LEU A 248 0.28 -4.80 9.44
N ILE A 249 -0.97 -5.21 9.26
CA ILE A 249 -2.09 -4.29 9.00
C ILE A 249 -2.23 -3.30 10.16
N GLU A 250 -2.28 -3.80 11.39
CA GLU A 250 -2.36 -2.96 12.60
C GLU A 250 -1.17 -2.00 12.69
N ALA A 251 0.05 -2.49 12.46
CA ALA A 251 1.26 -1.68 12.53
C ALA A 251 1.25 -0.53 11.51
N VAL A 252 0.99 -0.80 10.22
CA VAL A 252 0.99 0.25 9.20
C VAL A 252 -0.19 1.22 9.36
N GLN A 253 -1.34 0.75 9.87
CA GLN A 253 -2.46 1.61 10.26
C GLN A 253 -2.06 2.60 11.35
N ILE A 254 -1.38 2.14 12.40
CA ILE A 254 -0.90 2.98 13.49
C ILE A 254 0.15 3.99 13.00
N LEU A 255 1.04 3.56 12.10
CA LEU A 255 2.04 4.44 11.48
C LEU A 255 1.43 5.48 10.53
N GLY A 256 0.15 5.32 10.16
CA GLY A 256 -0.60 6.27 9.35
C GLY A 256 -0.60 5.99 7.85
N ALA A 257 -0.33 4.77 7.39
CA ALA A 257 -0.53 4.43 5.98
C ALA A 257 -1.99 4.63 5.56
N ASP A 258 -2.22 5.26 4.41
CA ASP A 258 -3.56 5.62 3.94
C ASP A 258 -4.29 4.40 3.36
N LEU A 259 -3.57 3.64 2.54
CA LEU A 259 -4.07 2.52 1.77
C LEU A 259 -3.27 1.23 2.06
N GLY A 260 -3.91 0.08 1.84
CA GLY A 260 -3.29 -1.22 2.05
C GLY A 260 -3.67 -2.26 1.00
N GLN A 261 -2.70 -3.09 0.64
CA GLN A 261 -2.86 -4.21 -0.29
C GLN A 261 -2.11 -5.44 0.23
N GLY A 262 -2.73 -6.61 0.15
CA GLY A 262 -2.10 -7.85 0.60
C GLY A 262 -3.06 -9.02 0.74
N TYR A 263 -2.54 -10.21 1.03
CA TYR A 263 -3.35 -11.43 1.06
C TYR A 263 -4.24 -11.59 2.29
N ALA A 264 -3.91 -10.95 3.42
CA ALA A 264 -4.83 -10.89 4.58
C ALA A 264 -6.05 -10.00 4.29
N LEU A 265 -5.91 -9.09 3.33
CA LEU A 265 -6.94 -8.18 2.86
C LEU A 265 -7.77 -8.83 1.75
N ALA A 266 -7.13 -9.11 0.61
CA ALA A 266 -7.70 -9.87 -0.50
C ALA A 266 -6.61 -10.29 -1.48
N ARG A 267 -6.72 -11.52 -2.01
CA ARG A 267 -5.90 -11.98 -3.14
C ARG A 267 -6.34 -11.30 -4.45
N PRO A 268 -5.55 -11.35 -5.53
CA PRO A 268 -6.04 -11.03 -6.87
C PRO A 268 -7.21 -11.94 -7.27
N LEU A 269 -8.31 -11.36 -7.70
CA LEU A 269 -9.57 -12.05 -7.98
C LEU A 269 -10.02 -11.81 -9.43
N PRO A 270 -10.76 -12.74 -10.04
CA PRO A 270 -11.42 -12.47 -11.31
C PRO A 270 -12.54 -11.42 -11.11
N PRO A 271 -12.90 -10.65 -12.15
CA PRO A 271 -13.79 -9.49 -12.05
C PRO A 271 -15.17 -9.79 -11.45
N GLU A 272 -15.67 -11.01 -11.61
CA GLU A 272 -16.96 -11.46 -11.10
C GLU A 272 -16.98 -11.51 -9.56
N GLN A 273 -15.83 -11.75 -8.93
CA GLN A 273 -15.71 -11.92 -7.47
C GLN A 273 -15.49 -10.60 -6.73
N ILE A 274 -15.03 -9.54 -7.42
CA ILE A 274 -14.80 -8.22 -6.80
C ILE A 274 -16.09 -7.65 -6.19
N ARG A 275 -17.24 -7.90 -6.82
CA ARG A 275 -18.53 -7.34 -6.39
C ARG A 275 -18.93 -7.78 -4.98
N THR A 276 -18.57 -9.00 -4.58
CA THR A 276 -18.85 -9.53 -3.24
C THR A 276 -18.10 -8.74 -2.16
N PHE A 277 -16.86 -8.35 -2.46
CA PHE A 277 -16.04 -7.56 -1.54
C PHE A 277 -16.50 -6.10 -1.43
N LEU A 278 -17.01 -5.51 -2.52
CA LEU A 278 -17.55 -4.14 -2.48
C LEU A 278 -18.71 -3.97 -1.49
N ASN A 279 -19.44 -5.05 -1.21
CA ASN A 279 -20.63 -5.03 -0.35
C ASN A 279 -20.34 -5.41 1.12
N SER A 280 -19.10 -5.80 1.44
CA SER A 280 -18.71 -6.27 2.77
C SER A 280 -17.44 -5.56 3.23
N PRO A 281 -17.52 -4.33 3.78
CA PRO A 281 -16.34 -3.64 4.29
C PRO A 281 -15.70 -4.49 5.40
N LEU A 282 -14.37 -4.61 5.36
CA LEU A 282 -13.65 -5.20 6.48
C LEU A 282 -13.70 -4.22 7.66
N GLN A 283 -13.85 -4.72 8.89
CA GLN A 283 -13.77 -3.87 10.06
C GLN A 283 -12.33 -3.36 10.18
N ALA A 284 -12.12 -2.08 9.87
CA ALA A 284 -10.82 -1.41 9.95
C ALA A 284 -10.88 -0.21 10.91
N GLU A 285 -11.50 -0.39 12.08
CA GLU A 285 -11.37 0.66 13.10
C GLU A 285 -10.00 0.54 13.77
N PRO A 286 -9.16 1.59 13.72
CA PRO A 286 -7.89 1.59 14.44
C PRO A 286 -8.16 1.40 15.93
N ALA A 287 -7.60 0.33 16.50
CA ALA A 287 -7.76 0.07 17.92
C ALA A 287 -7.01 1.14 18.72
N PRO A 288 -7.63 1.76 19.75
CA PRO A 288 -6.96 2.75 20.58
C PRO A 288 -5.82 2.17 21.42
N VAL A 289 -5.74 0.83 21.50
CA VAL A 289 -4.71 0.07 22.18
C VAL A 289 -4.17 -0.96 21.18
N PRO A 290 -2.84 -1.05 20.96
CA PRO A 290 -2.28 -2.06 20.09
C PRO A 290 -2.59 -3.46 20.62
N ARG A 291 -2.91 -4.40 19.73
CA ARG A 291 -3.23 -5.78 20.04
C ARG A 291 -2.04 -6.71 19.82
N THR A 292 -1.12 -6.32 18.95
CA THR A 292 0.05 -7.10 18.53
C THR A 292 1.35 -6.43 18.95
N ALA A 293 2.44 -7.20 19.02
CA ALA A 293 3.75 -6.66 19.35
C ALA A 293 4.25 -5.68 18.28
N LEU A 294 4.01 -5.93 17.00
CA LEU A 294 4.31 -4.97 15.92
C LEU A 294 3.49 -3.69 16.08
N GLY A 295 2.20 -3.81 16.39
CA GLY A 295 1.37 -2.65 16.73
C GLY A 295 1.91 -1.85 17.91
N ALA A 296 2.37 -2.53 18.97
CA ALA A 296 2.97 -1.87 20.14
C ALA A 296 4.28 -1.14 19.80
N ILE A 297 5.13 -1.71 18.94
CA ILE A 297 6.34 -1.04 18.42
C ILE A 297 5.94 0.20 17.61
N ALA A 298 4.96 0.08 16.72
CA ALA A 298 4.46 1.19 15.90
C ALA A 298 3.90 2.32 16.76
N THR A 299 3.05 1.99 17.75
CA THR A 299 2.48 2.99 18.67
C THR A 299 3.57 3.67 19.48
N HIS A 300 4.54 2.92 19.99
CA HIS A 300 5.64 3.50 20.75
C HIS A 300 6.47 4.47 19.90
N TRP A 301 6.77 4.12 18.64
CA TRP A 301 7.45 5.03 17.72
C TRP A 301 6.62 6.28 17.44
N GLN A 302 5.33 6.12 17.17
CA GLN A 302 4.44 7.25 16.89
C GLN A 302 4.39 8.22 18.06
N MET A 303 4.28 7.73 19.29
CA MET A 303 4.28 8.58 20.50
C MET A 303 5.55 9.44 20.57
N LEU A 304 6.73 8.84 20.39
CA LEU A 304 8.01 9.57 20.45
C LEU A 304 8.18 10.62 19.35
N ASN A 305 7.58 10.40 18.18
CA ASN A 305 7.70 11.32 17.05
C ASN A 305 6.57 12.36 17.02
N ALA A 306 5.41 12.07 17.61
CA ALA A 306 4.33 13.05 17.79
C ALA A 306 4.71 14.16 18.79
N TYR A 307 5.59 13.89 19.75
CA TYR A 307 6.17 14.89 20.65
C TYR A 307 7.15 15.86 19.95
N HIS A 308 7.54 15.59 18.70
CA HIS A 308 8.35 16.48 17.88
C HIS A 308 7.58 16.91 16.64
N PRO A 309 6.56 17.79 16.78
CA PRO A 309 5.96 18.38 15.59
C PRO A 309 7.04 19.13 14.79
N PRO A 310 7.00 19.10 13.45
CA PRO A 310 7.85 19.95 12.63
C PRO A 310 7.67 21.41 13.08
N LYS A 311 8.75 22.20 13.02
CA LYS A 311 8.88 23.60 13.51
C LYS A 311 7.76 24.59 13.09
N ALA A 312 6.80 24.19 12.26
CA ALA A 312 5.65 24.98 11.86
C ALA A 312 4.48 24.98 12.88
N ALA A 313 4.42 24.06 13.86
CA ALA A 313 3.31 24.00 14.83
C ALA A 313 3.54 24.80 16.13
N LEU A 314 4.25 25.94 16.08
CA LEU A 314 4.49 26.83 17.23
C LEU A 314 3.28 27.69 17.63
N SER A 315 2.05 27.19 17.46
CA SER A 315 0.84 27.89 17.89
C SER A 315 -0.25 27.02 18.52
N ALA A 316 -0.02 25.72 18.73
CA ALA A 316 -0.87 24.92 19.60
C ALA A 316 -0.41 25.08 21.06
N PRO A 317 -1.29 25.45 22.01
CA PRO A 317 -0.93 25.49 23.42
C PRO A 317 -0.49 24.09 23.86
N THR A 318 0.69 24.01 24.48
CA THR A 318 1.19 22.80 25.13
C THR A 318 0.11 22.27 26.08
N ALA A 319 -0.42 21.08 25.80
CA ALA A 319 -1.33 20.42 26.71
C ALA A 319 -0.63 20.28 28.09
N PRO A 320 -1.32 20.59 29.21
CA PRO A 320 -0.70 20.50 30.52
C PRO A 320 -0.27 19.06 30.81
N HIS A 321 0.92 18.89 31.41
CA HIS A 321 1.43 17.61 31.90
C HIS A 321 0.33 16.88 32.70
N GLN A 322 -0.16 15.76 32.17
CA GLN A 322 -1.18 14.96 32.84
C GLN A 322 -0.55 14.16 34.00
N PRO A 323 -1.21 14.06 35.17
CA PRO A 323 -0.75 13.18 36.23
C PRO A 323 -0.87 11.71 35.78
N ASN A 324 0.23 10.98 35.88
CA ASN A 324 0.38 9.57 35.49
C ASN A 324 0.30 9.28 33.95
N PRO A 325 1.33 9.68 33.18
CA PRO A 325 1.38 9.45 31.73
C PRO A 325 1.35 7.96 31.35
N ALA A 326 1.89 7.08 32.20
CA ALA A 326 1.90 5.64 31.96
C ALA A 326 0.50 5.01 31.96
N ALA A 327 -0.41 5.47 32.83
CA ALA A 327 -1.76 4.88 32.94
C ALA A 327 -2.62 5.06 31.68
N HIS A 328 -2.35 6.11 30.90
CA HIS A 328 -3.03 6.41 29.65
C HIS A 328 -2.20 6.03 28.41
N CYS A 329 -1.01 5.46 28.60
CA CYS A 329 -0.15 5.00 27.52
C CYS A 329 -0.76 3.74 26.86
N PRO A 330 -1.02 3.73 25.55
CA PRO A 330 -1.53 2.55 24.85
C PRO A 330 -0.60 1.33 24.97
N VAL A 331 0.72 1.53 25.01
CA VAL A 331 1.69 0.45 25.20
C VAL A 331 1.58 -0.16 26.61
N ASN A 332 1.31 0.66 27.63
CA ASN A 332 1.00 0.15 28.97
C ASN A 332 -0.27 -0.71 28.96
N GLN A 333 -1.32 -0.28 28.25
CA GLN A 333 -2.54 -1.07 28.10
C GLN A 333 -2.32 -2.38 27.33
N PHE A 334 -1.44 -2.39 26.32
CA PHE A 334 -1.00 -3.62 25.67
C PHE A 334 -0.29 -4.58 26.63
N ILE A 335 0.64 -4.08 27.45
CA ILE A 335 1.33 -4.89 28.48
C ILE A 335 0.33 -5.54 29.43
N ILE A 336 -0.68 -4.78 29.87
CA ILE A 336 -1.77 -5.29 30.73
C ILE A 336 -2.58 -6.37 29.99
N ASN A 337 -3.03 -6.09 28.77
CA ASN A 337 -3.86 -6.99 27.97
C ASN A 337 -3.16 -8.31 27.62
N GLN A 338 -1.83 -8.28 27.46
CA GLN A 338 -0.99 -9.46 27.23
C GLN A 338 -0.53 -10.14 28.51
N ALA A 339 -1.03 -9.73 29.69
CA ALA A 339 -0.63 -10.25 31.00
C ALA A 339 0.90 -10.19 31.27
N LEU A 340 1.58 -9.17 30.72
CA LEU A 340 3.02 -8.97 30.83
C LEU A 340 3.43 -8.10 32.03
N GLN A 341 2.53 -7.89 33.00
CA GLN A 341 2.82 -7.10 34.19
C GLN A 341 3.93 -7.74 35.03
N GLY A 342 4.88 -6.92 35.51
CA GLY A 342 6.07 -7.38 36.23
C GLY A 342 7.16 -8.02 35.36
N SER A 343 6.97 -8.08 34.03
CA SER A 343 8.02 -8.51 33.10
C SER A 343 9.13 -7.46 32.96
N ALA A 344 10.24 -7.85 32.33
CA ALA A 344 11.32 -6.91 32.01
C ALA A 344 10.86 -5.76 31.10
N LEU A 345 9.90 -6.04 30.18
CA LEU A 345 9.25 -5.02 29.36
C LEU A 345 8.48 -4.01 30.21
N ASP A 346 7.63 -4.50 31.12
CA ASP A 346 6.83 -3.64 32.01
C ASP A 346 7.72 -2.76 32.89
N MET A 347 8.73 -3.34 33.52
CA MET A 347 9.68 -2.61 34.35
C MET A 347 10.45 -1.53 33.56
N ALA A 348 10.95 -1.87 32.37
CA ALA A 348 11.65 -0.92 31.52
C ALA A 348 10.72 0.20 31.02
N HIS A 349 9.48 -0.14 30.67
CA HIS A 349 8.47 0.82 30.19
C HIS A 349 8.02 1.79 31.30
N GLN A 350 7.79 1.29 32.52
CA GLN A 350 7.49 2.14 33.68
C GLN A 350 8.66 3.07 34.03
N ALA A 351 9.90 2.57 33.98
CA ALA A 351 11.10 3.38 34.20
C ALA A 351 11.26 4.46 33.13
N LEU A 352 10.96 4.15 31.87
CA LEU A 352 10.98 5.12 30.76
C LEU A 352 10.01 6.28 31.03
N HIS A 353 8.76 5.98 31.43
CA HIS A 353 7.76 7.00 31.77
C HIS A 353 8.14 7.83 33.00
N ALA A 354 8.86 7.26 33.97
CA ALA A 354 9.36 8.01 35.13
C ALA A 354 10.38 9.10 34.73
N LEU A 355 11.03 8.93 33.57
CA LEU A 355 11.99 9.90 33.00
C LEU A 355 11.38 10.83 31.95
N GLU A 356 10.09 10.67 31.60
CA GLU A 356 9.39 11.42 30.54
C GLU A 356 9.08 12.88 30.96
N THR A 357 10.15 13.65 31.16
CA THR A 357 10.17 15.10 31.33
C THR A 357 10.98 15.72 30.20
N ILE A 358 10.77 17.00 29.86
CA ILE A 358 11.44 17.66 28.71
C ILE A 358 12.98 17.52 28.77
N ASP A 359 13.56 17.62 29.97
CA ASP A 359 15.01 17.45 30.18
C ASP A 359 15.43 15.97 30.25
N GLY A 360 14.54 15.09 30.76
CA GLY A 360 14.79 13.66 30.90
C GLY A 360 14.84 12.90 29.56
N CYS A 361 14.02 13.29 28.58
CA CYS A 361 13.98 12.66 27.25
C CYS A 361 15.28 12.81 26.43
N ARG A 362 16.20 13.68 26.86
CA ARG A 362 17.52 13.91 26.23
C ARG A 362 18.67 13.19 26.92
N THR A 363 18.38 12.43 27.99
CA THR A 363 19.41 11.74 28.76
C THR A 363 19.83 10.43 28.09
N ALA A 364 21.09 10.02 28.30
CA ALA A 364 21.57 8.72 27.84
C ALA A 364 20.78 7.57 28.48
N GLU A 365 20.30 7.75 29.71
CA GLU A 365 19.48 6.77 30.43
C GLU A 365 18.11 6.58 29.75
N PHE A 366 17.44 7.66 29.36
CA PHE A 366 16.19 7.58 28.60
C PHE A 366 16.38 6.83 27.27
N HIS A 367 17.42 7.18 26.50
CA HIS A 367 17.71 6.47 25.24
C HIS A 367 18.07 5.00 25.44
N HIS A 368 18.72 4.66 26.55
CA HIS A 368 19.01 3.27 26.91
C HIS A 368 17.73 2.48 27.22
N LEU A 369 16.87 3.01 28.09
CA LEU A 369 15.57 2.40 28.42
C LEU A 369 14.66 2.28 27.19
N LEU A 370 14.66 3.30 26.33
CA LEU A 370 13.95 3.26 25.05
C LEU A 370 14.43 2.09 24.18
N GLY A 371 15.75 1.90 24.08
CA GLY A 371 16.33 0.77 23.37
C GLY A 371 15.90 -0.58 23.97
N GLN A 372 15.84 -0.68 25.30
CA GLN A 372 15.40 -1.90 25.99
C GLN A 372 13.92 -2.21 25.72
N VAL A 373 13.01 -1.23 25.86
CA VAL A 373 11.59 -1.40 25.54
C VAL A 373 11.40 -1.87 24.10
N GLN A 374 12.11 -1.26 23.14
CA GLN A 374 12.05 -1.66 21.73
C GLN A 374 12.57 -3.08 21.51
N ALA A 375 13.66 -3.48 22.20
CA ALA A 375 14.20 -4.83 22.10
C ALA A 375 13.23 -5.87 22.66
N TYR A 376 12.63 -5.63 23.83
CA TYR A 376 11.66 -6.55 24.42
C TYR A 376 10.39 -6.70 23.58
N LEU A 377 9.87 -5.60 23.02
CA LEU A 377 8.75 -5.68 22.08
C LEU A 377 9.12 -6.48 20.81
N ALA A 378 10.34 -6.30 20.28
CA ALA A 378 10.81 -7.07 19.13
C ALA A 378 10.97 -8.57 19.44
N GLU A 379 11.38 -8.93 20.66
CA GLU A 379 11.44 -10.34 21.08
C GLU A 379 10.06 -11.01 21.06
N LEU A 380 8.99 -10.29 21.43
CA LEU A 380 7.60 -10.80 21.37
C LEU A 380 7.15 -11.06 19.92
N VAL A 381 7.69 -10.33 18.94
CA VAL A 381 7.41 -10.57 17.50
C VAL A 381 8.10 -11.85 17.02
N VAL A 382 9.38 -12.03 17.36
CA VAL A 382 10.19 -13.15 16.88
C VAL A 382 9.88 -14.46 17.61
N LYS A 383 9.48 -14.39 18.88
CA LYS A 383 9.19 -15.53 19.74
C LYS A 383 7.83 -15.38 20.42
N PRO A 384 6.73 -15.59 19.67
CA PRO A 384 5.38 -15.45 20.23
C PRO A 384 5.11 -16.41 21.40
N GLU A 385 5.83 -17.53 21.50
CA GLU A 385 5.75 -18.49 22.61
C GLU A 385 6.34 -17.98 23.94
N LEU A 386 7.02 -16.83 23.93
CA LEU A 386 7.50 -16.16 25.15
C LEU A 386 6.47 -15.18 25.74
N ALA A 387 5.30 -15.02 25.09
CA ALA A 387 4.13 -14.44 25.74
C ALA A 387 3.61 -15.44 26.79
N PRO A 388 3.46 -15.04 28.06
CA PRO A 388 3.14 -15.95 29.16
C PRO A 388 1.78 -16.65 29.04
#